data_AF-A0A8S1VVP7-F1
#
_entry.id   AF-A0A8S1VVP7-F1
#
_cell.length_a   1.000
_cell.length_b   1.000
_cell.length_c   1.000
_cell.angle_alpha   90.00
_cell.angle_beta   90.00
_cell.angle_gamma   90.00
#
_symmetry.space_group_name_H-M   'P 1'
#
loop_
_entity.id
_entity.type
_entity.pdbx_description
1 polymer ?
#
loop_
_entity_poly.entity_id
_entity_poly.type
_entity_poly.pdbx_seq_one_letter_code
_entity_poly.pdbx_strand_id
1 'polypeptide(L)'
;MQRKESKKATIPKMVARVLQQNEASDKLTNFLFIKQGQDRIKRTILAYLIGDFTNLILVSGQWYVGFQQTLKEWLEDLDNRFIKAHLHILSFKNSDFLQQSFWVDSTKTKKLFRWDRTIISEVLNGFNGKCITIAFKYNRKYRCEYKFDVLPQNSKRVIWIAREQTKHNFESVSQVMNIQPILTGDCVKIAINFYNKLGFIDPDTIEFEDPQIEQSKERICSIQKQFFDWVGIEYAKQRPSLRDYQIQPHLRLINCRCAGVDTVAYQFFYEACEIGSFKNDLLGIPIEVVQQGQEVVTELKKVGLVSDRECKLQLRKQDQLIFYQTTGD
;
A
#
# COMPACT_ATOMS: atom_id res chain seq x y z
N MET A 1 41.44 -60.54 -41.28
CA MET A 1 40.16 -59.95 -40.83
C MET A 1 40.11 -60.00 -39.30
N GLN A 2 40.55 -58.93 -38.61
CA GLN A 2 40.34 -58.76 -37.17
C GLN A 2 39.35 -57.60 -37.00
N ARG A 3 38.13 -57.90 -36.54
CA ARG A 3 37.14 -56.88 -36.17
C ARG A 3 37.61 -56.21 -34.88
N LYS A 4 37.89 -54.91 -34.95
CA LYS A 4 38.04 -54.04 -33.77
C LYS A 4 36.68 -53.95 -33.07
N GLU A 5 36.60 -54.41 -31.82
CA GLU A 5 35.49 -54.11 -30.93
C GLU A 5 35.45 -52.61 -30.66
N SER A 6 34.31 -51.97 -30.97
CA SER A 6 34.05 -50.59 -30.60
C SER A 6 33.85 -50.51 -29.09
N LYS A 7 34.67 -49.71 -28.41
CA LYS A 7 34.49 -49.35 -27.00
C LYS A 7 33.07 -48.79 -26.80
N LYS A 8 32.21 -49.53 -26.09
CA LYS A 8 30.92 -49.04 -25.58
C LYS A 8 31.20 -47.82 -24.70
N ALA A 9 30.74 -46.65 -25.14
CA ALA A 9 30.78 -45.43 -24.34
C ALA A 9 29.92 -45.60 -23.08
N THR A 10 30.53 -45.31 -21.94
CA THR A 10 30.01 -45.46 -20.58
C THR A 10 28.93 -44.43 -20.28
N ILE A 11 27.70 -44.67 -20.73
CA ILE A 11 26.48 -43.94 -20.35
C ILE A 11 25.90 -44.28 -18.93
N PRO A 12 26.41 -45.24 -18.09
CA PRO A 12 25.77 -45.52 -16.79
C PRO A 12 25.86 -44.43 -15.72
N LYS A 13 26.95 -43.65 -15.64
CA LYS A 13 27.18 -42.74 -14.50
C LYS A 13 26.35 -41.46 -14.53
N MET A 14 26.08 -40.94 -15.73
CA MET A 14 25.28 -39.71 -15.89
C MET A 14 23.79 -40.02 -15.66
N VAL A 15 23.29 -41.13 -16.20
CA VAL A 15 21.91 -41.60 -16.00
C VAL A 15 21.68 -42.00 -14.54
N ALA A 16 22.63 -42.67 -13.88
CA ALA A 16 22.52 -42.99 -12.45
C ALA A 16 22.49 -41.73 -11.57
N ARG A 17 23.26 -40.69 -11.90
CA ARG A 17 23.20 -39.40 -11.18
C ARG A 17 21.85 -38.70 -11.35
N VAL A 18 21.32 -38.69 -12.58
CA VAL A 18 20.00 -38.10 -12.87
C VAL A 18 18.89 -38.87 -12.15
N LEU A 19 18.94 -40.20 -12.14
CA LEU A 19 17.98 -41.05 -11.41
C LEU A 19 18.09 -40.87 -9.89
N GLN A 20 19.29 -40.80 -9.33
CA GLN A 20 19.48 -40.51 -7.89
C GLN A 20 19.04 -39.10 -7.51
N GLN A 21 19.24 -38.10 -8.38
CA GLN A 21 18.73 -36.74 -8.17
C GLN A 21 17.20 -36.72 -8.21
N ASN A 22 16.57 -37.46 -9.12
CA ASN A 22 15.11 -37.58 -9.18
C ASN A 22 14.55 -38.30 -7.95
N GLU A 23 15.14 -39.42 -7.50
CA GLU A 23 14.73 -40.12 -6.28
C GLU A 23 14.92 -39.27 -5.01
N ALA A 24 16.00 -38.49 -4.92
CA ALA A 24 16.23 -37.58 -3.82
C ALA A 24 15.24 -36.41 -3.82
N SER A 25 14.91 -35.88 -5.01
CA SER A 25 13.89 -34.86 -5.20
C SER A 25 12.51 -35.35 -4.77
N ASP A 26 12.14 -36.58 -5.14
CA ASP A 26 10.86 -37.18 -4.76
C ASP A 26 10.76 -37.44 -3.26
N LYS A 27 11.84 -37.93 -2.62
CA LYS A 27 11.88 -38.12 -1.16
C LYS A 27 11.78 -36.80 -0.39
N LEU A 28 12.48 -35.76 -0.84
CA LEU A 28 12.42 -34.44 -0.23
C LEU A 28 11.04 -33.80 -0.40
N THR A 29 10.45 -33.93 -1.59
CA THR A 29 9.11 -33.40 -1.89
C THR A 29 8.05 -34.08 -1.04
N ASN A 30 8.11 -35.42 -0.91
CA ASN A 30 7.23 -36.18 -0.03
C ASN A 30 7.44 -35.80 1.45
N PHE A 31 8.69 -35.64 1.89
CA PHE A 31 8.97 -35.22 3.25
C PHE A 31 8.42 -33.82 3.56
N LEU A 32 8.62 -32.85 2.67
CA LEU A 32 8.23 -31.47 2.90
C LEU A 32 6.72 -31.27 2.77
N PHE A 33 6.07 -31.83 1.75
CA PHE A 33 4.70 -31.47 1.41
C PHE A 33 3.64 -32.54 1.70
N ILE A 34 4.06 -33.79 1.96
CA ILE A 34 3.12 -34.88 2.29
C ILE A 34 3.14 -35.20 3.80
N LYS A 35 4.29 -35.06 4.47
CA LYS A 35 4.38 -35.30 5.92
C LYS A 35 3.89 -34.09 6.72
N GLN A 36 2.97 -34.31 7.66
CA GLN A 36 2.49 -33.27 8.58
C GLN A 36 3.61 -32.78 9.53
N GLY A 37 3.50 -31.53 9.99
CA GLY A 37 4.37 -30.94 11.01
C GLY A 37 5.72 -30.40 10.51
N GLN A 38 5.88 -30.17 9.21
CA GLN A 38 7.11 -29.59 8.62
C GLN A 38 7.02 -28.07 8.41
N ASP A 39 6.04 -27.39 9.00
CA ASP A 39 5.69 -26.02 8.61
C ASP A 39 6.79 -25.02 8.91
N ARG A 40 7.52 -25.21 10.02
CA ARG A 40 8.71 -24.40 10.33
C ARG A 40 9.81 -24.56 9.29
N ILE A 41 10.03 -25.79 8.79
CA ILE A 41 11.04 -26.05 7.75
C ILE A 41 10.59 -25.42 6.43
N LYS A 42 9.32 -25.61 6.05
CA LYS A 42 8.75 -24.96 4.85
C LYS A 42 8.87 -23.44 4.92
N ARG A 43 8.50 -22.79 6.03
CA ARG A 43 8.64 -21.33 6.22
C ARG A 43 10.10 -20.88 6.11
N THR A 44 11.03 -21.64 6.69
CA THR A 44 12.47 -21.33 6.62
C THR A 44 12.98 -21.40 5.18
N ILE A 45 12.63 -22.46 4.44
CA ILE A 45 13.01 -22.61 3.03
C ILE A 45 12.36 -21.51 2.19
N LEU A 46 11.08 -21.23 2.42
CA LEU A 46 10.33 -20.18 1.73
C LEU A 46 10.97 -18.81 1.96
N ALA A 47 11.31 -18.46 3.20
CA ALA A 47 11.98 -17.21 3.54
C ALA A 47 13.32 -17.05 2.80
N TYR A 48 14.08 -18.14 2.68
CA TYR A 48 15.34 -18.14 1.93
C TYR A 48 15.12 -17.99 0.42
N LEU A 49 14.10 -18.66 -0.14
CA LEU A 49 13.81 -18.68 -1.57
C LEU A 49 12.84 -17.60 -2.04
N ILE A 50 12.40 -16.69 -1.16
CA ILE A 50 11.33 -15.73 -1.45
C ILE A 50 11.67 -14.81 -2.64
N GLY A 51 12.95 -14.47 -2.82
CA GLY A 51 13.40 -13.66 -3.95
C GLY A 51 13.37 -14.41 -5.29
N ASP A 52 13.40 -15.74 -5.25
CA ASP A 52 13.35 -16.65 -6.39
C ASP A 52 12.02 -17.41 -6.45
N PHE A 53 10.97 -16.93 -5.77
CA PHE A 53 9.73 -17.68 -5.61
C PHE A 53 9.09 -18.10 -6.94
N THR A 54 9.20 -17.28 -7.99
CA THR A 54 8.72 -17.62 -9.33
C THR A 54 9.47 -18.80 -9.95
N ASN A 55 10.75 -18.99 -9.61
CA ASN A 55 11.57 -20.09 -10.11
C ASN A 55 11.22 -21.42 -9.41
N LEU A 56 10.43 -21.42 -8.34
CA LEU A 56 9.96 -22.66 -7.69
C LEU A 56 9.06 -23.50 -8.60
N ILE A 57 8.37 -22.87 -9.56
CA ILE A 57 7.59 -23.57 -10.60
C ILE A 57 8.51 -24.45 -11.45
N LEU A 58 9.74 -23.99 -11.68
CA LEU A 58 10.73 -24.71 -12.49
C LEU A 58 11.33 -25.91 -11.76
N VAL A 59 11.23 -25.95 -10.42
CA VAL A 59 11.62 -27.11 -9.61
C VAL A 59 10.59 -28.22 -9.78
N SER A 60 9.32 -27.94 -9.42
CA SER A 60 8.16 -28.79 -9.74
C SER A 60 6.85 -28.08 -9.39
N GLY A 61 5.74 -28.53 -9.98
CA GLY A 61 4.40 -28.03 -9.60
C GLY A 61 4.04 -28.28 -8.14
N GLN A 62 4.50 -29.38 -7.54
CA GLN A 62 4.26 -29.71 -6.13
C GLN A 62 4.95 -28.73 -5.19
N TRP A 63 6.17 -28.30 -5.52
CA TRP A 63 6.89 -27.28 -4.75
C TRP A 63 6.17 -25.94 -4.78
N TYR A 64 5.74 -25.51 -5.96
CA TYR A 64 4.97 -24.28 -6.10
C TYR A 64 3.68 -24.32 -5.27
N VAL A 65 2.86 -25.37 -5.41
CA VAL A 65 1.61 -25.52 -4.66
C VAL A 65 1.87 -25.58 -3.15
N GLY A 66 2.86 -26.36 -2.72
CA GLY A 66 3.20 -26.53 -1.32
C GLY A 66 3.69 -25.23 -0.66
N PHE A 67 4.48 -24.43 -1.36
CA PHE A 67 4.93 -23.13 -0.85
C PHE A 67 3.85 -22.05 -0.91
N GLN A 68 2.99 -22.06 -1.92
CA GLN A 68 1.80 -21.19 -1.95
C GLN A 68 0.89 -21.47 -0.75
N GLN A 69 0.65 -22.74 -0.45
CA GLN A 69 -0.13 -23.15 0.72
C GLN A 69 0.54 -22.71 2.03
N THR A 70 1.86 -22.93 2.14
CA THR A 70 2.65 -22.47 3.31
C THR A 70 2.57 -20.96 3.48
N LEU A 71 2.72 -20.20 2.39
CA LEU A 71 2.63 -18.73 2.42
C LEU A 71 1.23 -18.29 2.86
N LYS A 72 0.18 -18.91 2.34
CA LYS A 72 -1.20 -18.62 2.72
C LYS A 72 -1.42 -18.83 4.22
N GLU A 73 -1.05 -19.99 4.75
CA GLU A 73 -1.15 -20.30 6.19
C GLU A 73 -0.35 -19.30 7.02
N TRP A 74 0.83 -18.90 6.54
CA TRP A 74 1.67 -17.92 7.21
C TRP A 74 1.02 -16.53 7.31
N LEU A 75 0.34 -16.11 6.25
CA LEU A 75 -0.39 -14.84 6.20
C LEU A 75 -1.69 -14.89 6.98
N GLU A 76 -2.38 -16.03 7.02
CA GLU A 76 -3.55 -16.23 7.88
C GLU A 76 -3.18 -16.14 9.37
N ASP A 77 -2.04 -16.69 9.78
CA ASP A 77 -1.50 -16.52 11.13
C ASP A 77 -1.19 -15.06 11.47
N LEU A 78 -0.70 -14.28 10.49
CA LEU A 78 -0.47 -12.85 10.63
C LEU A 78 -1.80 -12.11 10.83
N ASP A 79 -2.82 -12.40 10.02
CA ASP A 79 -4.14 -11.78 10.15
C ASP A 79 -4.77 -12.12 11.51
N ASN A 80 -4.68 -13.37 11.96
CA ASN A 80 -5.20 -13.79 13.26
C ASN A 80 -4.54 -13.03 14.42
N ARG A 81 -3.24 -12.75 14.34
CA ARG A 81 -2.54 -11.90 15.33
C ARG A 81 -3.00 -10.45 15.26
N PHE A 82 -3.20 -9.91 14.05
CA PHE A 82 -3.75 -8.57 13.86
C PHE A 82 -5.14 -8.45 14.47
N ILE A 83 -6.03 -9.41 14.19
CA ILE A 83 -7.40 -9.46 14.72
C ILE A 83 -7.36 -9.47 16.24
N LYS A 84 -6.57 -10.36 16.85
CA LYS A 84 -6.45 -10.45 18.31
C LYS A 84 -6.00 -9.13 18.95
N ALA A 85 -5.03 -8.45 18.35
CA ALA A 85 -4.51 -7.19 18.88
C ALA A 85 -5.51 -6.02 18.75
N HIS A 86 -6.38 -6.01 17.72
CA HIS A 86 -7.18 -4.83 17.39
C HIS A 86 -8.70 -5.04 17.40
N LEU A 87 -9.22 -6.21 17.80
CA LEU A 87 -10.66 -6.53 17.76
C LEU A 87 -11.55 -5.54 18.53
N HIS A 88 -10.98 -4.81 19.49
CA HIS A 88 -11.71 -3.86 20.34
C HIS A 88 -11.88 -2.47 19.69
N ILE A 89 -11.16 -2.19 18.59
CA ILE A 89 -11.27 -0.94 17.82
C ILE A 89 -11.67 -1.16 16.36
N LEU A 90 -11.41 -2.35 15.82
CA LEU A 90 -11.61 -2.68 14.41
C LEU A 90 -12.33 -4.02 14.27
N SER A 91 -13.27 -4.09 13.33
CA SER A 91 -13.86 -5.35 12.88
C SER A 91 -13.19 -5.80 11.59
N PHE A 92 -12.48 -6.92 11.63
CA PHE A 92 -11.86 -7.50 10.44
C PHE A 92 -12.90 -7.87 9.38
N LYS A 93 -12.65 -7.51 8.13
CA LYS A 93 -13.54 -7.81 6.99
C LYS A 93 -12.89 -8.83 6.06
N ASN A 94 -11.73 -8.49 5.53
CA ASN A 94 -10.99 -9.34 4.63
C ASN A 94 -9.49 -9.00 4.65
N SER A 95 -8.73 -9.78 3.90
CA SER A 95 -7.32 -9.52 3.67
C SER A 95 -6.88 -10.07 2.31
N ASP A 96 -6.06 -9.28 1.61
CA ASP A 96 -5.60 -9.58 0.26
C ASP A 96 -4.08 -9.72 0.24
N PHE A 97 -3.58 -10.63 -0.59
CA PHE A 97 -2.16 -10.71 -0.92
C PHE A 97 -1.92 -9.93 -2.21
N LEU A 98 -1.05 -8.93 -2.15
CA LEU A 98 -0.77 -8.07 -3.27
C LEU A 98 0.71 -8.17 -3.68
N GLN A 99 0.93 -8.67 -4.90
CA GLN A 99 2.22 -8.60 -5.57
C GLN A 99 2.20 -7.44 -6.57
N GLN A 100 3.02 -6.43 -6.32
CA GLN A 100 3.20 -5.30 -7.22
C GLN A 100 4.61 -5.31 -7.80
N SER A 101 4.71 -4.95 -9.07
CA SER A 101 6.00 -4.68 -9.69
C SER A 101 6.18 -3.18 -9.89
N PHE A 102 7.38 -2.68 -9.62
CA PHE A 102 7.71 -1.27 -9.77
C PHE A 102 9.08 -1.10 -10.43
N TRP A 103 9.24 0.01 -11.14
CA TRP A 103 10.51 0.39 -11.75
C TRP A 103 11.34 1.17 -10.73
N VAL A 104 12.62 0.84 -10.63
CA VAL A 104 13.54 1.48 -9.66
C VAL A 104 14.14 2.76 -10.22
N ASP A 105 14.25 2.85 -11.54
CA ASP A 105 14.86 3.95 -12.26
C ASP A 105 13.90 4.57 -13.27
N SER A 106 14.10 5.86 -13.55
CA SER A 106 13.37 6.60 -14.58
C SER A 106 13.61 6.01 -15.98
N THR A 107 14.76 5.34 -16.17
CA THR A 107 15.12 4.62 -17.40
C THR A 107 14.38 3.29 -17.56
N LYS A 108 13.61 2.84 -16.55
CA LYS A 108 12.81 1.60 -16.56
C LYS A 108 13.61 0.38 -16.99
N THR A 109 14.86 0.28 -16.57
CA THR A 109 15.72 -0.87 -16.91
C THR A 109 15.65 -1.96 -15.86
N LYS A 110 15.37 -1.59 -14.60
CA LYS A 110 15.28 -2.53 -13.49
C LYS A 110 13.88 -2.56 -12.89
N LYS A 111 13.19 -3.69 -13.10
CA LYS A 111 11.90 -4.00 -12.49
C LYS A 111 12.13 -4.79 -11.19
N LEU A 112 11.59 -4.29 -10.09
CA LEU A 112 11.55 -5.01 -8.82
C LEU A 112 10.12 -5.38 -8.46
N PHE A 113 9.99 -6.25 -7.47
CA PHE A 113 8.72 -6.68 -6.93
C PHE A 113 8.61 -6.31 -5.46
N ARG A 114 7.37 -6.09 -5.04
CA ARG A 114 6.96 -5.82 -3.67
C ARG A 114 5.78 -6.71 -3.36
N TRP A 115 5.82 -7.36 -2.20
CA TRP A 115 4.70 -8.16 -1.70
C TRP A 115 4.17 -7.57 -0.39
N ASP A 116 2.85 -7.38 -0.36
CA ASP A 116 2.14 -6.84 0.78
C ASP A 116 0.97 -7.75 1.17
N ARG A 117 0.76 -7.92 2.48
CA ARG A 117 -0.50 -8.39 3.04
C ARG A 117 -1.31 -7.15 3.37
N THR A 118 -2.43 -6.99 2.67
CA THR A 118 -3.31 -5.86 2.91
C THR A 118 -4.49 -6.32 3.74
N ILE A 119 -4.69 -5.73 4.91
CA ILE A 119 -5.80 -6.03 5.82
C ILE A 119 -6.85 -4.93 5.69
N ILE A 120 -8.11 -5.30 5.50
CA ILE A 120 -9.24 -4.37 5.50
C ILE A 120 -10.08 -4.61 6.76
N SER A 121 -10.37 -3.55 7.49
CA SER A 121 -11.16 -3.63 8.71
C SER A 121 -12.05 -2.42 8.87
N GLU A 122 -13.27 -2.66 9.33
CA GLU A 122 -14.25 -1.62 9.63
C GLU A 122 -13.92 -0.95 10.98
N VAL A 123 -14.04 0.37 11.03
CA VAL A 123 -13.86 1.17 12.25
C VAL A 123 -15.11 1.05 13.12
N LEU A 124 -14.92 0.55 14.35
CA LEU A 124 -16.01 0.35 15.30
C LEU A 124 -16.55 1.67 15.85
N ASN A 125 -17.80 1.63 16.33
CA ASN A 125 -18.43 2.73 17.05
C ASN A 125 -17.70 3.05 18.36
N GLY A 126 -17.75 4.32 18.79
CA GLY A 126 -17.26 4.75 20.11
C GLY A 126 -15.95 5.54 20.11
N PHE A 127 -15.30 5.69 18.95
CA PHE A 127 -14.03 6.41 18.82
C PHE A 127 -14.16 7.79 18.18
N ASN A 128 -15.38 8.33 18.07
CA ASN A 128 -15.65 9.64 17.47
C ASN A 128 -14.79 10.75 18.10
N GLY A 129 -14.13 11.54 17.25
CA GLY A 129 -13.23 12.60 17.67
C GLY A 129 -11.88 12.11 18.22
N LYS A 130 -11.55 10.83 18.05
CA LYS A 130 -10.25 10.26 18.42
C LYS A 130 -9.36 10.05 17.21
N CYS A 131 -8.05 10.14 17.44
CA CYS A 131 -7.02 9.70 16.52
C CYS A 131 -6.53 8.33 17.00
N ILE A 132 -6.64 7.32 16.15
CA ILE A 132 -6.18 5.96 16.45
C ILE A 132 -4.83 5.75 15.78
N THR A 133 -3.88 5.20 16.53
CA THR A 133 -2.59 4.74 16.04
C THR A 133 -2.52 3.23 16.12
N ILE A 134 -2.21 2.59 14.99
CA ILE A 134 -1.95 1.14 14.89
C ILE A 134 -0.47 0.98 14.59
N ALA A 135 0.23 0.17 15.39
CA ALA A 135 1.66 -0.01 15.27
C ALA A 135 2.06 -1.48 15.37
N PHE A 136 3.19 -1.81 14.74
CA PHE A 136 3.82 -3.11 14.91
C PHE A 136 5.33 -3.00 14.79
N LYS A 137 6.03 -3.91 15.47
CA LYS A 137 7.47 -4.11 15.35
C LYS A 137 7.77 -5.27 14.42
N TYR A 138 8.92 -5.24 13.78
CA TYR A 138 9.43 -6.36 12.98
C TYR A 138 10.95 -6.44 13.05
N ASN A 139 11.49 -7.64 12.83
CA ASN A 139 12.91 -7.96 13.02
C ASN A 139 13.47 -7.47 14.37
N ARG A 140 12.62 -7.36 15.40
CA ARG A 140 12.92 -6.86 16.77
C ARG A 140 13.53 -5.45 16.86
N LYS A 141 13.62 -4.71 15.75
CA LYS A 141 14.34 -3.43 15.67
C LYS A 141 13.50 -2.32 15.07
N TYR A 142 12.72 -2.64 14.05
CA TYR A 142 11.99 -1.64 13.28
C TYR A 142 10.56 -1.55 13.76
N ARG A 143 9.99 -0.34 13.71
CA ARG A 143 8.61 -0.05 14.11
C ARG A 143 7.91 0.65 12.96
N CYS A 144 6.69 0.21 12.66
CA CYS A 144 5.83 0.79 11.65
C CYS A 144 4.54 1.28 12.31
N GLU A 145 4.03 2.43 11.88
CA GLU A 145 2.83 3.05 12.44
C GLU A 145 1.88 3.52 11.33
N TYR A 146 0.58 3.43 11.60
CA TYR A 146 -0.51 4.00 10.81
C TYR A 146 -1.39 4.83 11.74
N LYS A 147 -1.87 5.97 11.24
CA LYS A 147 -2.73 6.88 12.01
C LYS A 147 -3.93 7.32 11.20
N PHE A 148 -5.09 7.42 11.83
CA PHE A 148 -6.31 7.94 11.24
C PHE A 148 -7.20 8.60 12.29
N ASP A 149 -8.01 9.56 11.85
CA ASP A 149 -9.02 10.18 12.71
C ASP A 149 -10.37 9.52 12.49
N VAL A 150 -11.12 9.34 13.57
CA VAL A 150 -12.47 8.78 13.51
C VAL A 150 -13.49 9.91 13.65
N LEU A 151 -14.34 10.02 12.64
CA LEU A 151 -15.44 10.97 12.61
C LEU A 151 -16.79 10.25 12.82
N PRO A 152 -17.82 10.99 13.30
CA PRO A 152 -19.17 10.46 13.39
C PRO A 152 -19.68 9.95 12.04
N GLN A 153 -20.49 8.88 12.07
CA GLN A 153 -21.22 8.40 10.91
C GLN A 153 -22.04 9.55 10.29
N ASN A 154 -22.13 9.58 8.96
CA ASN A 154 -22.84 10.61 8.19
C ASN A 154 -22.28 12.05 8.30
N SER A 155 -21.12 12.24 8.93
CA SER A 155 -20.43 13.53 8.86
C SER A 155 -19.72 13.71 7.51
N LYS A 156 -19.46 14.98 7.16
CA LYS A 156 -18.74 15.34 5.95
C LYS A 156 -17.24 15.23 6.19
N ARG A 157 -16.51 14.55 5.30
CA ARG A 157 -15.05 14.51 5.37
C ARG A 157 -14.45 15.68 4.61
N VAL A 158 -13.35 16.19 5.14
CA VAL A 158 -12.48 17.15 4.48
C VAL A 158 -11.13 16.48 4.32
N ILE A 159 -10.72 16.24 3.09
CA ILE A 159 -9.43 15.62 2.76
C ILE A 159 -8.64 16.63 1.95
N TRP A 160 -7.32 16.66 2.12
CA TRP A 160 -6.46 17.50 1.29
C TRP A 160 -5.43 16.70 0.50
N ILE A 161 -5.10 17.24 -0.66
CA ILE A 161 -3.99 16.82 -1.52
C ILE A 161 -3.09 18.05 -1.68
N ALA A 162 -1.80 17.88 -1.49
CA ALA A 162 -0.79 18.88 -1.75
C ALA A 162 0.09 18.43 -2.91
N ARG A 163 0.37 19.33 -3.85
CA ARG A 163 1.31 19.09 -4.94
C ARG A 163 2.26 20.27 -5.06
N GLU A 164 3.54 19.95 -5.09
CA GLU A 164 4.58 20.93 -5.34
C GLU A 164 4.99 20.85 -6.81
N GLN A 165 4.92 21.98 -7.51
CA GLN A 165 5.43 22.13 -8.87
C GLN A 165 6.66 23.02 -8.82
N THR A 166 7.84 22.43 -8.93
CA THR A 166 9.11 23.16 -9.11
C THR A 166 9.61 22.95 -10.54
N LYS A 167 10.08 24.02 -11.18
CA LYS A 167 10.64 23.95 -12.56
C LYS A 167 11.87 23.04 -12.66
N HIS A 168 12.54 22.78 -11.54
CA HIS A 168 13.76 22.00 -11.44
C HIS A 168 13.55 20.51 -11.08
N ASN A 169 12.37 20.10 -10.61
CA ASN A 169 12.07 18.69 -10.36
C ASN A 169 11.27 18.11 -11.53
N PHE A 170 11.86 17.15 -12.23
CA PHE A 170 11.19 16.40 -13.32
C PHE A 170 10.07 15.48 -12.81
N GLU A 171 9.96 15.28 -11.49
CA GLU A 171 8.92 14.48 -10.86
C GLU A 171 8.10 15.32 -9.88
N SER A 172 6.85 15.62 -10.26
CA SER A 172 5.89 16.21 -9.34
C SER A 172 5.27 15.14 -8.45
N VAL A 173 5.44 15.26 -7.14
CA VAL A 173 4.87 14.30 -6.17
C VAL A 173 3.59 14.89 -5.57
N SER A 174 2.49 14.14 -5.64
CA SER A 174 1.23 14.51 -4.99
C SER A 174 1.12 13.82 -3.63
N GLN A 175 0.99 14.61 -2.57
CA GLN A 175 0.84 14.15 -1.20
C GLN A 175 -0.62 14.26 -0.76
N VAL A 176 -1.28 13.11 -0.62
CA VAL A 176 -2.54 13.00 0.14
C VAL A 176 -2.27 13.14 1.63
N MET A 177 -3.18 13.81 2.34
CA MET A 177 -3.26 13.89 3.80
C MET A 177 -2.86 12.58 4.47
N ASN A 178 -1.82 12.63 5.33
CA ASN A 178 -1.24 11.42 5.93
C ASN A 178 -2.16 10.76 6.96
N ILE A 179 -2.82 11.56 7.79
CA ILE A 179 -3.80 11.11 8.79
C ILE A 179 -5.17 11.47 8.25
N GLN A 180 -5.83 10.50 7.63
CA GLN A 180 -7.11 10.74 6.97
C GLN A 180 -8.28 10.64 7.96
N PRO A 181 -9.33 11.47 7.81
CA PRO A 181 -10.58 11.29 8.52
C PRO A 181 -11.35 10.11 7.94
N ILE A 182 -11.87 9.26 8.82
CA ILE A 182 -12.57 8.03 8.48
C ILE A 182 -13.87 8.03 9.27
N LEU A 183 -15.00 7.81 8.61
CA LEU A 183 -16.26 7.77 9.33
C LEU A 183 -16.35 6.44 10.09
N THR A 184 -17.03 6.47 11.23
CA THR A 184 -17.45 5.24 11.90
C THR A 184 -18.29 4.37 10.93
N GLY A 185 -17.98 3.07 10.85
CA GLY A 185 -18.55 2.14 9.87
C GLY A 185 -17.81 2.08 8.54
N ASP A 186 -16.82 2.94 8.30
CA ASP A 186 -15.95 2.85 7.13
C ASP A 186 -14.83 1.85 7.35
N CYS A 187 -14.17 1.47 6.26
CA CYS A 187 -13.05 0.55 6.30
C CYS A 187 -11.70 1.28 6.23
N VAL A 188 -10.76 0.86 7.07
CA VAL A 188 -9.33 1.13 6.90
C VAL A 188 -8.68 0.00 6.14
N LYS A 189 -7.71 0.32 5.29
CA LYS A 189 -6.89 -0.64 4.56
C LYS A 189 -5.43 -0.44 4.95
N ILE A 190 -4.84 -1.46 5.57
CA ILE A 190 -3.48 -1.44 6.14
C ILE A 190 -2.59 -2.39 5.35
N ALA A 191 -1.54 -1.87 4.73
CA ALA A 191 -0.61 -2.65 3.92
C ALA A 191 0.66 -3.04 4.70
N ILE A 192 0.74 -4.28 5.15
CA ILE A 192 1.93 -4.85 5.79
C ILE A 192 2.84 -5.39 4.70
N ASN A 193 3.96 -4.69 4.47
CA ASN A 193 4.97 -5.14 3.53
C ASN A 193 5.84 -6.22 4.18
N PHE A 194 6.04 -7.33 3.48
CA PHE A 194 6.95 -8.39 3.94
C PHE A 194 7.99 -8.83 2.92
N TYR A 195 7.95 -8.29 1.70
CA TYR A 195 9.06 -8.40 0.75
C TYR A 195 9.16 -7.14 -0.11
N ASN A 196 10.35 -6.55 -0.20
CA ASN A 196 10.66 -5.42 -1.09
C ASN A 196 12.17 -5.35 -1.40
N LYS A 197 12.65 -4.23 -1.96
CA LYS A 197 14.08 -3.98 -2.27
C LYS A 197 15.01 -4.10 -1.05
N LEU A 198 14.52 -3.82 0.15
CA LEU A 198 15.26 -3.94 1.42
C LEU A 198 15.33 -5.39 1.92
N GLY A 199 14.64 -6.31 1.26
CA GLY A 199 14.66 -7.74 1.54
C GLY A 199 13.33 -8.25 2.08
N PHE A 200 13.40 -9.42 2.69
CA PHE A 200 12.28 -10.12 3.30
C PHE A 200 12.15 -9.72 4.77
N ILE A 201 10.91 -9.48 5.19
CA ILE A 201 10.54 -9.36 6.60
C ILE A 201 9.81 -10.64 6.96
N ASP A 202 10.39 -11.40 7.88
CA ASP A 202 9.78 -12.62 8.39
C ASP A 202 8.47 -12.27 9.14
N PRO A 203 7.30 -12.72 8.65
CA PRO A 203 6.03 -12.47 9.33
C PRO A 203 5.97 -13.00 10.76
N ASP A 204 6.75 -14.01 11.13
CA ASP A 204 6.82 -14.52 12.52
C ASP A 204 7.48 -13.51 13.46
N THR A 205 8.27 -12.57 12.93
CA THR A 205 8.88 -11.48 13.72
C THR A 205 7.98 -10.26 13.91
N ILE A 206 6.80 -10.25 13.27
CA ILE A 206 5.85 -9.13 13.37
C ILE A 206 5.11 -9.21 14.71
N GLU A 207 5.29 -8.18 15.52
CA GLU A 207 4.65 -8.04 16.83
C GLU A 207 3.75 -6.81 16.81
N PHE A 208 2.43 -7.02 16.81
CA PHE A 208 1.46 -5.93 16.89
C PHE A 208 1.46 -5.32 18.30
N GLU A 209 1.44 -4.00 18.35
CA GLU A 209 1.31 -3.23 19.60
C GLU A 209 -0.16 -2.94 19.89
N ASP A 210 -0.49 -2.70 21.16
CA ASP A 210 -1.81 -2.20 21.53
C ASP A 210 -2.06 -0.83 20.87
N PRO A 211 -3.28 -0.56 20.36
CA PRO A 211 -3.57 0.69 19.68
C PRO A 211 -3.52 1.87 20.64
N GLN A 212 -2.93 2.97 20.19
CA GLN A 212 -2.90 4.22 20.95
C GLN A 212 -4.05 5.11 20.51
N ILE A 213 -4.84 5.59 21.48
CA ILE A 213 -6.03 6.40 21.23
C ILE A 213 -5.81 7.78 21.84
N GLU A 214 -5.72 8.79 20.98
CA GLU A 214 -5.51 10.18 21.38
C GLU A 214 -6.71 11.04 20.95
N GLN A 215 -6.80 12.26 21.48
CA GLN A 215 -7.78 13.22 20.96
C GLN A 215 -7.39 13.65 19.54
N SER A 216 -8.36 13.63 18.62
CA SER A 216 -8.12 14.11 17.26
C SER A 216 -7.76 15.60 17.28
N LYS A 217 -6.82 15.98 16.42
CA LYS A 217 -6.35 17.36 16.25
C LYS A 217 -6.71 17.82 14.84
N GLU A 218 -6.91 19.12 14.69
CA GLU A 218 -7.16 19.71 13.37
C GLU A 218 -6.02 19.38 12.38
N ARG A 219 -6.39 18.86 11.20
CA ARG A 219 -5.45 18.40 10.18
C ARG A 219 -5.16 19.48 9.14
N ILE A 220 -4.45 20.50 9.57
CA ILE A 220 -4.02 21.60 8.71
C ILE A 220 -2.84 21.15 7.82
N CYS A 221 -2.95 21.38 6.51
CA CYS A 221 -1.88 21.13 5.55
C CYS A 221 -0.61 21.93 5.91
N SER A 222 0.57 21.36 5.70
CA SER A 222 1.86 22.04 5.97
C SER A 222 2.00 23.34 5.17
N ILE A 223 1.54 23.36 3.91
CA ILE A 223 1.54 24.56 3.05
C ILE A 223 0.77 25.69 3.74
N GLN A 224 -0.40 25.41 4.32
CA GLN A 224 -1.19 26.44 5.00
C GLN A 224 -0.50 27.05 6.22
N LYS A 225 0.46 26.35 6.84
CA LYS A 225 1.26 26.89 7.95
C LYS A 225 2.41 27.80 7.48
N GLN A 226 2.78 27.73 6.20
CA GLN A 226 3.88 28.51 5.64
C GLN A 226 3.44 29.91 5.19
N PHE A 227 2.15 30.11 4.92
CA PHE A 227 1.59 31.36 4.42
C PHE A 227 0.59 31.94 5.42
N PHE A 228 0.70 33.24 5.71
CA PHE A 228 -0.08 33.88 6.77
C PHE A 228 -1.38 34.58 6.28
N ASP A 229 -1.55 34.82 4.98
CA ASP A 229 -2.70 35.56 4.43
C ASP A 229 -3.27 34.92 3.16
N TRP A 230 -4.24 34.01 3.33
CA TRP A 230 -4.97 33.41 2.22
C TRP A 230 -6.10 34.34 1.76
N VAL A 231 -5.95 34.91 0.58
CA VAL A 231 -6.91 35.85 -0.04
C VAL A 231 -7.62 35.20 -1.22
N GLY A 232 -8.69 35.83 -1.70
CA GLY A 232 -9.36 35.38 -2.93
C GLY A 232 -8.42 35.42 -4.13
N ILE A 233 -8.61 34.49 -5.08
CA ILE A 233 -7.76 34.37 -6.25
C ILE A 233 -7.74 35.61 -7.15
N GLU A 234 -8.76 36.46 -7.04
CA GLU A 234 -8.82 37.78 -7.68
C GLU A 234 -7.66 38.70 -7.24
N TYR A 235 -7.05 38.46 -6.10
CA TYR A 235 -5.88 39.23 -5.64
C TYR A 235 -4.54 38.65 -6.10
N ALA A 236 -4.53 37.48 -6.77
CA ALA A 236 -3.30 36.90 -7.30
C ALA A 236 -2.72 37.77 -8.43
N LYS A 237 -1.40 38.07 -8.36
CA LYS A 237 -0.67 38.76 -9.44
C LYS A 237 -0.71 37.97 -10.75
N GLN A 238 -0.54 36.65 -10.67
CA GLN A 238 -0.69 35.73 -11.79
C GLN A 238 -1.90 34.85 -11.49
N ARG A 239 -3.00 35.06 -12.20
CA ARG A 239 -4.23 34.28 -12.00
C ARG A 239 -4.19 33.03 -12.88
N PRO A 240 -4.20 31.82 -12.31
CA PRO A 240 -4.36 30.62 -13.12
C PRO A 240 -5.75 30.62 -13.78
N SER A 241 -5.82 30.06 -14.99
CA SER A 241 -7.11 29.83 -15.66
C SER A 241 -7.90 28.79 -14.87
N LEU A 242 -9.00 29.21 -14.23
CA LEU A 242 -9.85 28.29 -13.44
C LEU A 242 -10.44 27.14 -14.27
N ARG A 243 -10.46 27.25 -15.61
CA ARG A 243 -10.88 26.17 -16.50
C ARG A 243 -9.95 24.97 -16.40
N ASP A 244 -8.67 25.21 -16.20
CA ASP A 244 -7.62 24.18 -16.13
C ASP A 244 -7.73 23.37 -14.82
N TYR A 245 -8.48 23.90 -13.85
CA TYR A 245 -8.73 23.32 -12.53
C TYR A 245 -10.14 22.74 -12.41
N GLN A 246 -10.92 22.70 -13.49
CA GLN A 246 -12.21 22.00 -13.51
C GLN A 246 -11.98 20.50 -13.61
N ILE A 247 -12.63 19.74 -12.73
CA ILE A 247 -12.55 18.27 -12.69
C ILE A 247 -13.98 17.71 -12.79
N GLN A 248 -14.75 18.28 -13.72
CA GLN A 248 -16.11 17.83 -14.00
C GLN A 248 -16.09 16.47 -14.72
N PRO A 249 -17.14 15.65 -14.53
CA PRO A 249 -18.33 15.93 -13.73
C PRO A 249 -18.16 15.61 -12.22
N HIS A 250 -17.08 14.94 -11.83
CA HIS A 250 -16.97 14.31 -10.51
C HIS A 250 -16.72 15.27 -9.36
N LEU A 251 -15.92 16.32 -9.57
CA LEU A 251 -15.61 17.32 -8.56
C LEU A 251 -16.00 18.72 -9.05
N ARG A 252 -16.80 19.42 -8.25
CA ARG A 252 -17.18 20.81 -8.51
C ARG A 252 -16.27 21.75 -7.71
N LEU A 253 -15.58 22.64 -8.39
CA LEU A 253 -14.82 23.72 -7.76
C LEU A 253 -15.80 24.71 -7.10
N ILE A 254 -15.71 24.87 -5.78
CA ILE A 254 -16.58 25.74 -4.98
C ILE A 254 -15.89 27.04 -4.53
N ASN A 255 -14.58 27.03 -4.37
CA ASN A 255 -13.81 28.20 -3.96
C ASN A 255 -12.34 28.07 -4.38
N CYS A 256 -11.65 29.19 -4.54
CA CYS A 256 -10.23 29.24 -4.76
C CYS A 256 -9.59 30.42 -4.03
N ARG A 257 -8.45 30.16 -3.38
CA ARG A 257 -7.65 31.15 -2.66
C ARG A 257 -6.20 31.09 -3.10
N CYS A 258 -5.48 32.17 -2.87
CA CYS A 258 -4.03 32.24 -3.08
C CYS A 258 -3.34 32.89 -1.88
N ALA A 259 -2.05 32.60 -1.72
CA ALA A 259 -1.17 33.24 -0.75
C ALA A 259 0.27 33.31 -1.28
N GLY A 260 1.06 34.23 -0.73
CA GLY A 260 2.47 34.41 -1.10
C GLY A 260 2.73 35.47 -2.19
N VAL A 261 3.99 35.93 -2.27
CA VAL A 261 4.42 36.97 -3.23
C VAL A 261 5.42 36.40 -4.23
N ASP A 262 6.54 35.85 -3.76
CA ASP A 262 7.59 35.29 -4.61
C ASP A 262 7.33 33.81 -4.94
N THR A 263 7.00 33.02 -3.92
CA THR A 263 6.38 31.70 -4.10
C THR A 263 4.87 31.85 -3.92
N VAL A 264 4.10 31.46 -4.92
CA VAL A 264 2.64 31.52 -4.86
C VAL A 264 2.09 30.14 -4.53
N ALA A 265 1.21 30.09 -3.53
CA ALA A 265 0.43 28.92 -3.18
C ALA A 265 -1.03 29.15 -3.54
N TYR A 266 -1.64 28.17 -4.18
CA TYR A 266 -3.06 28.13 -4.49
C TYR A 266 -3.75 27.06 -3.65
N GLN A 267 -4.98 27.35 -3.26
CA GLN A 267 -5.85 26.45 -2.52
C GLN A 267 -7.19 26.38 -3.23
N PHE A 268 -7.50 25.22 -3.81
CA PHE A 268 -8.74 24.94 -4.53
C PHE A 268 -9.64 24.06 -3.67
N PHE A 269 -10.87 24.50 -3.45
CA PHE A 269 -11.87 23.76 -2.69
C PHE A 269 -12.82 23.09 -3.67
N TYR A 270 -12.91 21.77 -3.59
CA TYR A 270 -13.81 20.96 -4.39
C TYR A 270 -14.85 20.28 -3.51
N GLU A 271 -16.03 20.07 -4.08
CA GLU A 271 -17.05 19.20 -3.55
C GLU A 271 -17.27 18.01 -4.50
N ALA A 272 -17.34 16.81 -3.95
CA ALA A 272 -17.64 15.61 -4.73
C ALA A 272 -19.12 15.57 -5.12
N CYS A 273 -19.40 15.43 -6.43
CA CYS A 273 -20.75 15.58 -6.98
C CYS A 273 -21.23 14.32 -7.71
N GLU A 274 -20.52 13.90 -8.75
CA GLU A 274 -20.92 12.77 -9.59
C GLU A 274 -20.09 11.52 -9.29
N ILE A 275 -20.79 10.39 -9.16
CA ILE A 275 -20.21 9.08 -8.86
C ILE A 275 -19.33 8.63 -10.03
N GLY A 276 -18.22 7.95 -9.72
CA GLY A 276 -17.36 7.35 -10.73
C GLY A 276 -15.89 7.35 -10.31
N SER A 277 -15.10 6.53 -11.01
CA SER A 277 -13.64 6.50 -10.87
C SER A 277 -13.00 7.31 -11.99
N PHE A 278 -12.05 8.17 -11.65
CA PHE A 278 -11.30 8.97 -12.61
C PHE A 278 -9.84 9.15 -12.16
N LYS A 279 -8.96 9.45 -13.11
CA LYS A 279 -7.59 9.89 -12.86
C LYS A 279 -7.43 11.24 -13.54
N ASN A 280 -6.95 12.22 -12.80
CA ASN A 280 -6.70 13.55 -13.32
C ASN A 280 -5.22 13.92 -13.08
N ASP A 281 -4.54 14.32 -14.15
CA ASP A 281 -3.11 14.62 -14.10
C ASP A 281 -2.77 15.77 -13.17
N LEU A 282 -3.71 16.69 -12.89
CA LEU A 282 -3.55 17.79 -11.92
C LEU A 282 -3.42 17.26 -10.48
N LEU A 283 -4.27 16.31 -10.10
CA LEU A 283 -4.29 15.76 -8.74
C LEU A 283 -3.24 14.66 -8.55
N GLY A 284 -2.77 14.04 -9.64
CA GLY A 284 -1.68 13.06 -9.64
C GLY A 284 -2.02 11.73 -8.96
N ILE A 285 -3.28 11.52 -8.55
CA ILE A 285 -3.77 10.29 -7.91
C ILE A 285 -5.11 9.86 -8.52
N PRO A 286 -5.39 8.55 -8.56
CA PRO A 286 -6.72 8.07 -8.91
C PRO A 286 -7.73 8.39 -7.79
N ILE A 287 -8.92 8.86 -8.17
CA ILE A 287 -10.01 9.20 -7.25
C ILE A 287 -11.26 8.42 -7.65
N GLU A 288 -12.03 8.00 -6.67
CA GLU A 288 -13.35 7.42 -6.87
C GLU A 288 -14.37 8.13 -5.98
N VAL A 289 -15.42 8.66 -6.60
CA VAL A 289 -16.58 9.20 -5.89
C VAL A 289 -17.61 8.09 -5.78
N VAL A 290 -18.01 7.74 -4.56
CA VAL A 290 -19.03 6.74 -4.24
C VAL A 290 -20.33 7.39 -3.76
N GLN A 291 -21.41 6.63 -3.76
CA GLN A 291 -22.72 7.10 -3.33
C GLN A 291 -22.73 7.44 -1.82
N GLN A 292 -23.56 8.41 -1.42
CA GLN A 292 -23.78 8.69 -0.01
C GLN A 292 -24.33 7.45 0.72
N GLY A 293 -23.75 7.12 1.86
CA GLY A 293 -24.12 5.93 2.65
C GLY A 293 -23.42 4.62 2.22
N GLN A 294 -22.73 4.59 1.07
CA GLN A 294 -21.85 3.48 0.73
C GLN A 294 -20.60 3.51 1.61
N GLU A 295 -20.10 2.35 2.05
CA GLU A 295 -18.83 2.26 2.78
C GLU A 295 -17.65 2.76 1.93
N VAL A 296 -16.70 3.42 2.59
CA VAL A 296 -15.46 3.88 1.97
C VAL A 296 -14.31 3.08 2.54
N VAL A 297 -13.40 2.64 1.67
CA VAL A 297 -12.15 1.98 2.02
C VAL A 297 -11.01 2.98 1.91
N THR A 298 -10.42 3.35 3.05
CA THR A 298 -9.31 4.31 3.12
C THR A 298 -8.00 3.58 3.33
N GLU A 299 -7.11 3.64 2.33
CA GLU A 299 -5.75 3.09 2.47
C GLU A 299 -4.88 4.00 3.34
N LEU A 300 -4.47 3.49 4.49
CA LEU A 300 -3.67 4.23 5.46
C LEU A 300 -2.21 4.29 5.00
N LYS A 301 -1.60 5.46 5.18
CA LYS A 301 -0.17 5.64 4.93
C LYS A 301 0.62 5.38 6.20
N LYS A 302 1.84 4.84 6.03
CA LYS A 302 2.81 4.73 7.11
C LYS A 302 3.24 6.12 7.57
N VAL A 303 3.26 6.34 8.87
CA VAL A 303 3.77 7.59 9.45
C VAL A 303 5.24 7.75 9.06
N GLY A 304 5.60 8.96 8.62
CA GLY A 304 6.97 9.29 8.17
C GLY A 304 7.24 9.05 6.69
N LEU A 305 6.32 8.43 5.94
CA LEU A 305 6.43 8.30 4.49
C LEU A 305 5.54 9.31 3.76
N VAL A 306 6.12 10.01 2.78
CA VAL A 306 5.37 10.92 1.88
C VAL A 306 4.60 10.12 0.83
N SER A 307 5.25 9.08 0.30
CA SER A 307 4.70 8.11 -0.64
C SER A 307 5.10 6.69 -0.21
N ASP A 308 4.16 5.75 -0.33
CA ASP A 308 4.41 4.32 -0.05
C ASP A 308 3.88 3.47 -1.21
N ARG A 309 2.59 3.61 -1.51
CA ARG A 309 1.89 2.97 -2.62
C ARG A 309 1.05 3.99 -3.37
N GLU A 310 0.84 3.77 -4.67
CA GLU A 310 -0.19 4.50 -5.41
C GLU A 310 -1.55 3.97 -4.91
N CYS A 311 -2.27 4.81 -4.18
CA CYS A 311 -3.55 4.47 -3.58
C CYS A 311 -4.65 5.29 -4.24
N LYS A 312 -5.79 4.65 -4.50
CA LYS A 312 -7.01 5.32 -4.92
C LYS A 312 -7.63 6.03 -3.73
N LEU A 313 -7.91 7.33 -3.86
CA LEU A 313 -8.65 8.08 -2.86
C LEU A 313 -10.15 7.92 -3.10
N GLN A 314 -10.87 7.41 -2.10
CA GLN A 314 -12.33 7.30 -2.17
C GLN A 314 -13.00 8.46 -1.42
N LEU A 315 -13.91 9.15 -2.11
CA LEU A 315 -14.72 10.25 -1.60
C LEU A 315 -16.20 9.85 -1.67
N ARG A 316 -17.02 10.28 -0.71
CA ARG A 316 -18.48 10.24 -0.87
C ARG A 316 -18.97 11.48 -1.58
N LYS A 317 -20.14 11.38 -2.22
CA LYS A 317 -20.87 12.58 -2.64
C LYS A 317 -20.99 13.55 -1.46
N GLN A 318 -20.76 14.84 -1.71
CA GLN A 318 -20.69 15.93 -0.73
C GLN A 318 -19.43 15.99 0.14
N ASP A 319 -18.51 15.01 0.10
CA ASP A 319 -17.19 15.18 0.73
C ASP A 319 -16.46 16.38 0.11
N GLN A 320 -15.60 17.01 0.90
CA GLN A 320 -14.75 18.12 0.47
C GLN A 320 -13.33 17.66 0.21
N LEU A 321 -12.80 18.06 -0.95
CA LEU A 321 -11.40 17.89 -1.30
C LEU A 321 -10.75 19.27 -1.40
N ILE A 322 -9.67 19.49 -0.65
CA ILE A 322 -8.86 20.70 -0.74
C ILE A 322 -7.57 20.37 -1.47
N PHE A 323 -7.35 20.97 -2.64
CA PHE A 323 -6.12 20.81 -3.39
C PHE A 323 -5.23 22.03 -3.18
N TYR A 324 -4.02 21.79 -2.66
CA TYR A 324 -2.98 22.80 -2.51
C TYR A 324 -1.95 22.63 -3.62
N GLN A 325 -1.61 23.73 -4.28
CA GLN A 325 -0.55 23.76 -5.28
C GLN A 325 0.41 24.90 -4.98
N THR A 326 1.69 24.59 -4.85
CA THR A 326 2.75 25.61 -4.78
C THR A 326 3.46 25.70 -6.12
N THR A 327 3.69 26.93 -6.56
CA THR A 327 4.50 27.24 -7.73
C THR A 327 5.63 28.18 -7.29
N GLY A 328 6.87 27.70 -7.39
CA GLY A 328 8.08 28.49 -7.22
C GLY A 328 8.81 28.62 -8.56
N ASP A 329 9.52 29.72 -8.73
CA ASP A 329 10.40 29.92 -9.90
C ASP A 329 11.58 28.95 -9.94
#